data_AF-A0A093QX07-F1
#
_entry.id   AF-A0A093QX07-F1
#
_cell.length_a   1.000
_cell.length_b   1.000
_cell.length_c   1.000
_cell.angle_alpha   90.00
_cell.angle_beta   90.00
_cell.angle_gamma   90.00
#
_symmetry.space_group_name_H-M   'P 1'
#
loop_
_entity.id
_entity.type
_entity.pdbx_description
1 polymer ?
#
loop_
_entity_poly.entity_id
_entity_poly.type
_entity_poly.pdbx_seq_one_letter_code
_entity_poly.pdbx_strand_id
1 'polypeptide(L)'
;SEKKRKPAWTDRILWRVKHLCQNASKEGEFSEEEQTIFVTLNNYVSHMSYGISDHKPVTGTFGLELKPLVSVPLVVLNPEGEWSAEHDVIIRYSAVPELPSSAWDWIGLFKVTFRHMNDYVTYAWVEDDEISSNK
;
A
#
# COMPACT_ATOMS: atom_id res chain seq x y z
N SER A 1 15.85 39.28 37.57
CA SER A 1 15.25 38.86 36.29
C SER A 1 15.67 37.42 36.05
N GLU A 2 14.78 36.45 36.28
CA GLU A 2 15.09 35.03 36.07
C GLU A 2 15.34 34.77 34.58
N LYS A 3 16.41 34.04 34.27
CA LYS A 3 16.77 33.64 32.91
C LYS A 3 15.65 32.78 32.33
N LYS A 4 14.76 33.38 31.53
CA LYS A 4 13.80 32.64 30.71
C LYS A 4 14.56 31.91 29.59
N ARG A 5 14.65 30.59 29.72
CA ARG A 5 15.09 29.68 28.65
C ARG A 5 14.16 29.79 27.44
N LYS A 6 14.71 29.67 26.23
CA LYS A 6 13.92 29.60 25.00
C LYS A 6 12.97 28.38 25.12
N PRO A 7 11.69 28.48 24.78
CA PRO A 7 10.81 27.33 24.77
C PRO A 7 11.38 26.25 23.84
N ALA A 8 11.39 25.00 24.30
CA ALA A 8 11.66 23.86 23.42
C ALA A 8 10.54 23.73 22.38
N TRP A 9 10.86 23.19 21.20
CA TRP A 9 9.84 22.90 20.19
C TRP A 9 8.87 21.84 20.74
N THR A 10 7.57 22.06 20.50
CA THR A 10 6.55 21.07 20.84
C THR A 10 6.70 19.85 19.94
N ASP A 11 6.49 18.67 20.50
CA ASP A 11 6.45 17.43 19.72
C ASP A 11 5.31 17.53 18.68
N ARG A 12 5.54 17.02 17.46
CA ARG A 12 4.56 17.07 16.36
C ARG A 12 4.38 15.70 15.72
N ILE A 13 3.13 15.33 15.49
CA ILE A 13 2.80 14.13 14.71
C ILE A 13 2.62 14.56 13.26
N LEU A 14 3.57 14.19 12.40
CA LEU A 14 3.47 14.37 10.96
C LEU A 14 2.94 13.08 10.34
N TRP A 15 1.95 13.20 9.46
CA TRP A 15 1.33 12.06 8.79
C TRP A 15 0.95 12.44 7.36
N ARG A 16 0.90 11.44 6.49
CA ARG A 16 0.41 11.55 5.12
C ARG A 16 -0.22 10.23 4.69
N VAL A 17 -1.26 10.28 3.87
CA VAL A 17 -1.80 9.09 3.21
C VAL A 17 -0.99 8.84 1.95
N LYS A 18 -0.49 7.62 1.75
CA LYS A 18 0.13 7.22 0.49
C LYS A 18 -0.96 6.58 -0.38
N HIS A 19 -1.21 7.15 -1.55
CA HIS A 19 -2.11 6.52 -2.51
C HIS A 19 -1.38 5.37 -3.18
N LEU A 20 -1.99 4.18 -3.18
CA LEU A 20 -1.40 2.97 -3.74
C LEU A 20 -1.21 3.08 -5.27
N CYS A 21 -2.03 3.87 -5.96
CA CYS A 21 -1.98 4.09 -7.42
C CYS A 21 -0.92 5.11 -7.89
N GLN A 22 -0.22 5.81 -6.98
CA GLN A 22 0.75 6.87 -7.35
C GLN A 22 1.99 6.36 -8.12
N ASN A 23 2.23 5.05 -8.16
CA ASN A 23 3.41 4.50 -8.83
C ASN A 23 3.22 4.27 -10.34
N ALA A 24 1.99 4.35 -10.88
CA ALA A 24 1.70 4.00 -12.27
C ALA A 24 1.52 5.19 -13.22
N SER A 25 1.30 6.41 -12.71
CA SER A 25 1.04 7.57 -13.58
C SER A 25 1.90 8.77 -13.16
N LYS A 26 2.94 9.02 -13.97
CA LYS A 26 3.44 10.38 -14.11
C LYS A 26 2.35 11.17 -14.85
N GLU A 27 1.95 12.29 -14.26
CA GLU A 27 1.01 13.27 -14.80
C GLU A 27 -0.47 12.83 -14.85
N GLY A 28 -1.26 13.30 -13.89
CA GLY A 28 -2.72 13.22 -13.90
C GLY A 28 -3.30 13.46 -12.52
N GLU A 29 -4.13 14.49 -12.36
CA GLU A 29 -4.98 14.67 -11.19
C GLU A 29 -5.91 13.45 -11.06
N PHE A 30 -5.66 12.62 -10.06
CA PHE A 30 -6.55 11.51 -9.74
C PHE A 30 -7.79 12.03 -9.01
N SER A 31 -8.97 11.60 -9.45
CA SER A 31 -10.23 11.86 -8.75
C SER A 31 -10.24 11.17 -7.38
N GLU A 32 -10.99 11.74 -6.43
CA GLU A 32 -11.20 11.23 -5.06
C GLU A 32 -11.71 9.77 -5.00
N GLU A 33 -12.14 9.26 -6.15
CA GLU A 33 -12.82 7.99 -6.35
C GLU A 33 -11.89 6.77 -6.22
N GLU A 34 -10.60 6.93 -6.51
CA GLU A 34 -9.60 5.86 -6.46
C GLU A 34 -8.94 5.68 -5.07
N GLN A 35 -9.26 6.54 -4.10
CA GLN A 35 -8.67 6.44 -2.78
C GLN A 35 -9.29 5.26 -2.01
N THR A 36 -8.49 4.20 -1.79
CA THR A 36 -8.90 3.00 -1.04
C THR A 36 -8.90 3.21 0.47
N ILE A 37 -8.13 4.19 0.96
CA ILE A 37 -7.92 4.47 2.38
C ILE A 37 -8.16 5.95 2.64
N PHE A 38 -9.15 6.26 3.47
CA PHE A 38 -9.41 7.60 3.98
C PHE A 38 -8.94 7.68 5.43
N VAL A 39 -8.29 8.80 5.76
CA VAL A 39 -7.75 9.04 7.10
C VAL A 39 -8.28 10.35 7.62
N THR A 40 -8.93 10.32 8.78
CA THR A 40 -9.46 11.50 9.46
C THR A 40 -8.72 11.69 10.78
N LEU A 41 -8.18 12.88 11.02
CA LEU A 41 -7.65 13.24 12.34
C LEU A 41 -8.83 13.64 13.24
N ASN A 42 -9.26 12.73 14.11
CA ASN A 42 -10.40 12.93 15.01
C ASN A 42 -10.06 13.89 16.15
N ASN A 43 -8.84 13.83 16.67
CA ASN A 43 -8.42 14.67 17.79
C ASN A 43 -6.90 14.88 17.78
N TYR A 44 -6.45 16.07 18.16
CA TYR A 44 -5.05 16.41 18.37
C TYR A 44 -4.91 17.20 19.68
N VAL A 45 -4.36 16.57 20.71
CA VAL A 45 -4.28 17.12 22.07
C VAL A 45 -2.83 17.38 22.44
N SER A 46 -2.60 18.52 23.09
CA SER A 46 -1.31 18.90 23.65
C SER A 46 -1.38 18.83 25.18
N HIS A 47 -0.53 18.01 25.81
CA HIS A 47 -0.58 17.74 27.24
C HIS A 47 0.32 18.69 28.03
N MET A 48 -0.09 19.95 28.14
CA MET A 48 0.69 21.02 28.79
C MET A 48 0.91 20.81 30.28
N SER A 49 0.00 20.11 30.94
CA SER A 49 0.08 19.77 32.37
C SER A 49 1.14 18.72 32.68
N TYR A 50 1.73 18.05 31.67
CA TYR A 50 2.77 17.06 31.89
C TYR A 50 4.06 17.70 32.44
N GLY A 51 4.37 17.41 33.70
CA GLY A 51 5.41 18.10 34.48
C GLY A 51 6.72 17.35 34.67
N ILE A 52 6.82 16.09 34.21
CA ILE A 52 8.01 15.25 34.43
C ILE A 52 9.21 15.72 33.57
N SER A 53 8.93 16.27 32.39
CA SER A 53 9.94 16.79 31.45
C SER A 53 9.52 18.17 30.93
N ASP A 54 10.48 18.94 30.41
CA ASP A 54 10.18 20.17 29.67
C ASP A 54 9.63 19.90 28.27
N HIS A 55 9.83 18.69 27.74
CA HIS A 55 9.07 18.19 26.59
C HIS A 55 7.60 17.97 26.95
N LYS A 56 6.74 18.27 25.98
CA LYS A 56 5.30 18.26 26.16
C LYS A 56 4.66 17.31 25.14
N PRO A 57 4.15 16.16 25.60
CA PRO A 57 3.63 15.15 24.70
C PRO A 57 2.38 15.65 23.99
N VAL A 58 2.22 15.17 22.76
CA VAL A 58 1.01 15.37 21.94
C VAL A 58 0.38 14.02 21.64
N THR A 59 -0.95 13.99 21.50
CA THR A 59 -1.69 12.79 21.12
C THR A 59 -2.58 13.10 19.93
N GLY A 60 -2.42 12.33 18.85
CA GLY A 60 -3.30 12.33 17.68
C GLY A 60 -4.13 11.07 17.65
N THR A 61 -5.45 11.18 17.48
CA THR A 61 -6.35 10.04 17.25
C THR A 61 -6.83 10.08 15.81
N PHE A 62 -6.65 8.97 15.09
CA PHE A 62 -6.99 8.87 13.67
C PHE A 62 -8.11 7.86 13.46
N GLY A 63 -9.12 8.24 12.68
CA GLY A 63 -10.07 7.33 12.06
C GLY A 63 -9.52 6.85 10.73
N LEU A 64 -9.61 5.55 10.48
CA LEU A 64 -9.23 4.93 9.21
C LEU A 64 -10.49 4.32 8.61
N GLU A 65 -10.87 4.79 7.43
CA GLU A 65 -11.94 4.19 6.64
C GLU A 65 -11.33 3.52 5.42
N LEU A 66 -11.66 2.24 5.24
CA LEU A 66 -11.16 1.40 4.16
C LEU A 66 -12.33 1.07 3.25
N LYS A 67 -12.24 1.39 1.96
CA LYS A 67 -13.21 0.89 0.99
C LYS A 67 -13.07 -0.64 0.93
N PRO A 68 -14.18 -1.40 1.07
CA PRO A 68 -14.14 -2.85 0.91
C PRO A 68 -13.55 -3.22 -0.45
N LEU A 69 -12.66 -4.20 -0.47
CA LEU A 69 -12.14 -4.74 -1.72
C LEU A 69 -13.31 -5.32 -2.53
N VAL A 70 -13.28 -5.02 -3.83
CA VAL A 70 -14.23 -5.45 -4.85
C VAL A 70 -14.58 -6.93 -4.66
N SER A 71 -15.87 -7.26 -4.62
CA SER A 71 -16.36 -8.63 -4.41
C SER A 71 -16.00 -9.59 -5.54
N VAL A 72 -15.61 -9.06 -6.70
CA VAL A 72 -15.15 -9.81 -7.87
C VAL A 72 -13.64 -9.57 -8.05
N PRO A 73 -12.81 -10.62 -8.09
CA PRO A 73 -11.38 -10.47 -8.32
C PRO A 73 -11.12 -9.90 -9.72
N LEU A 74 -10.35 -8.81 -9.78
CA LEU A 74 -9.98 -8.15 -11.04
C LEU A 74 -9.08 -9.02 -11.91
N VAL A 75 -8.26 -9.87 -11.27
CA VAL A 75 -7.37 -10.85 -11.90
C VAL A 75 -7.57 -12.20 -11.23
N VAL A 76 -7.70 -13.25 -12.03
CA VAL A 76 -7.78 -14.63 -11.56
C VAL A 76 -6.61 -15.42 -12.15
N LEU A 77 -5.79 -16.00 -11.28
CA LEU A 77 -4.72 -16.90 -11.66
C LEU A 77 -5.24 -18.35 -11.69
N ASN A 78 -4.87 -19.08 -12.73
CA ASN A 78 -5.19 -20.49 -12.93
C ASN A 78 -3.87 -21.26 -13.05
N PRO A 79 -3.20 -21.56 -11.92
CA PRO A 79 -2.02 -22.41 -11.92
C PRO A 79 -2.46 -23.85 -12.26
N GLU A 80 -1.80 -24.47 -13.24
CA GLU A 80 -2.05 -25.86 -13.63
C GLU A 80 -0.96 -26.78 -13.05
N GLY A 81 -1.34 -27.96 -12.57
CA GLY A 81 -0.41 -29.02 -12.14
C GLY A 81 0.29 -28.81 -10.79
N GLU A 82 1.27 -29.68 -10.51
CA GLU A 82 2.18 -29.54 -9.36
C GLU A 82 3.45 -28.80 -9.79
N TRP A 83 3.86 -27.83 -8.98
CA TRP A 83 5.02 -26.99 -9.29
C TRP A 83 6.23 -27.49 -8.51
N SER A 84 7.32 -27.68 -9.22
CA SER A 84 8.62 -28.06 -8.65
C SER A 84 9.69 -27.14 -9.25
N ALA A 85 10.80 -26.97 -8.53
CA ALA A 85 11.93 -26.17 -9.04
C ALA A 85 12.67 -26.84 -10.21
N GLU A 86 12.25 -28.04 -10.63
CA GLU A 86 12.92 -28.86 -11.63
C GLU A 86 12.30 -28.71 -13.03
N HIS A 87 11.11 -28.13 -13.13
CA HIS A 87 10.33 -28.05 -14.36
C HIS A 87 9.80 -26.64 -14.57
N ASP A 88 9.81 -26.20 -15.83
CA ASP A 88 9.16 -24.96 -16.23
C ASP A 88 7.65 -25.11 -16.11
N VAL A 89 6.98 -24.01 -15.78
CA VAL A 89 5.54 -23.98 -15.56
C VAL A 89 4.93 -22.81 -16.30
N ILE A 90 3.75 -23.03 -16.88
CA ILE A 90 2.97 -21.98 -17.54
C ILE A 90 1.86 -21.53 -16.59
N ILE A 91 1.78 -20.21 -16.37
CA ILE A 91 0.71 -19.60 -15.58
C ILE A 91 -0.34 -19.04 -16.53
N ARG A 92 -1.59 -19.47 -16.33
CA ARG A 92 -2.72 -18.86 -17.04
C ARG A 92 -3.38 -17.82 -16.15
N TYR A 93 -3.73 -16.67 -16.71
CA TYR A 93 -4.53 -15.69 -15.98
C TYR A 93 -5.65 -15.13 -16.85
N SER A 94 -6.69 -14.65 -16.19
CA SER A 94 -7.73 -13.83 -16.80
C SER A 94 -7.87 -12.54 -16.01
N ALA A 95 -8.18 -11.45 -16.70
CA ALA A 95 -8.43 -10.14 -16.13
C ALA A 95 -9.78 -9.61 -16.61
N VAL A 96 -10.44 -8.77 -15.81
CA VAL A 96 -11.63 -8.07 -16.28
C VAL A 96 -11.28 -7.13 -17.44
N PRO A 97 -12.13 -6.97 -18.46
CA PRO A 97 -11.81 -6.16 -19.65
C PRO A 97 -11.47 -4.70 -19.37
N GLU A 98 -11.94 -4.18 -18.23
CA GLU A 98 -11.76 -2.80 -17.79
C GLU A 98 -10.42 -2.58 -17.08
N LEU A 99 -9.68 -3.65 -16.74
CA LEU A 99 -8.39 -3.54 -16.08
C LEU A 99 -7.33 -3.07 -17.10
N PRO A 100 -6.69 -1.92 -16.91
CA PRO A 100 -5.61 -1.49 -17.78
C PRO A 100 -4.41 -2.43 -17.63
N SER A 101 -3.92 -2.95 -18.75
CA SER A 101 -2.70 -3.76 -18.81
C SER A 101 -1.50 -2.93 -19.24
N SER A 102 -0.33 -3.23 -18.68
CA SER A 102 0.95 -2.59 -18.97
C SER A 102 2.02 -3.65 -19.26
N ALA A 103 2.98 -3.32 -20.12
CA ALA A 103 4.17 -4.14 -20.33
C ALA A 103 5.06 -4.25 -19.06
N TRP A 104 4.78 -3.42 -18.05
CA TRP A 104 5.42 -3.46 -16.74
C TRP A 104 4.60 -4.22 -15.69
N ASP A 105 3.57 -4.96 -16.11
CA ASP A 105 2.83 -5.84 -15.21
C ASP A 105 3.58 -7.15 -15.02
N TRP A 106 3.57 -7.67 -13.80
CA TRP A 106 4.28 -8.88 -13.43
C TRP A 106 3.44 -9.74 -12.47
N ILE A 107 3.62 -11.06 -12.56
CA ILE A 107 3.00 -12.04 -11.66
C ILE A 107 4.10 -12.58 -10.75
N GLY A 108 3.94 -12.38 -9.45
CA GLY A 108 4.90 -12.84 -8.43
C GLY A 108 4.46 -14.11 -7.71
N LEU A 109 5.42 -15.00 -7.45
CA LEU A 109 5.24 -16.14 -6.56
C LEU A 109 5.64 -15.75 -5.14
N PHE A 110 4.70 -15.84 -4.19
CA PHE A 110 4.93 -15.48 -2.80
C PHE A 110 4.76 -16.68 -1.86
N LYS A 111 5.50 -16.67 -0.75
CA LYS A 111 5.17 -17.54 0.38
C LYS A 111 3.85 -17.08 0.99
N VAL A 112 3.02 -18.01 1.46
CA VAL A 112 1.70 -17.73 2.07
C VAL A 112 1.78 -16.67 3.19
N THR A 113 2.91 -16.58 3.88
CA THR A 113 3.14 -15.65 5.00
C THR A 113 3.87 -14.36 4.60
N PHE A 114 3.76 -13.90 3.35
CA PHE A 114 4.40 -12.67 2.88
C PHE A 114 3.83 -11.44 3.62
N ARG A 115 4.64 -10.38 3.74
CA ARG A 115 4.27 -9.14 4.45
C ARG A 115 4.49 -7.90 3.61
N HIS A 116 5.26 -8.01 2.53
CA HIS A 116 5.62 -6.91 1.66
C HIS A 116 5.58 -7.34 0.19
N MET A 117 5.32 -6.39 -0.72
CA MET A 117 5.28 -6.64 -2.17
C MET A 117 6.62 -7.12 -2.76
N ASN A 118 7.72 -6.91 -2.02
CA ASN A 118 9.06 -7.33 -2.42
C ASN A 118 9.47 -8.68 -1.80
N ASP A 119 8.55 -9.35 -1.10
CA ASP A 119 8.82 -10.67 -0.50
C ASP A 119 8.62 -11.82 -1.50
N TYR A 120 8.59 -11.51 -2.81
CA TYR A 120 8.43 -12.53 -3.84
C TYR A 120 9.64 -13.47 -3.83
N VAL A 121 9.36 -14.75 -4.10
CA VAL A 121 10.39 -15.77 -4.33
C VAL A 121 10.95 -15.61 -5.75
N THR A 122 10.05 -15.43 -6.72
CA THR A 122 10.35 -15.14 -8.13
C THR A 122 9.17 -14.40 -8.75
N TYR A 123 9.34 -13.87 -9.97
CA TYR A 123 8.29 -13.23 -10.76
C TYR A 123 8.52 -13.44 -12.25
N ALA A 124 7.48 -13.27 -13.06
CA ALA A 124 7.55 -13.21 -14.52
C ALA A 124 6.77 -11.99 -15.03
N TRP A 125 7.21 -11.39 -16.14
CA TRP A 125 6.46 -10.30 -16.78
C TRP A 125 5.30 -10.88 -17.57
N VAL A 126 4.15 -10.19 -17.54
CA VAL A 126 2.92 -10.68 -18.19
C VAL A 126 3.08 -10.92 -19.70
N GLU A 127 4.03 -10.24 -20.34
CA GLU A 127 4.37 -10.42 -21.77
C GLU A 127 5.38 -11.56 -22.03
N ASP A 128 5.95 -12.19 -20.99
CA ASP A 128 6.89 -13.30 -21.14
C ASP A 128 6.16 -14.59 -21.57
N ASP A 129 6.90 -15.47 -22.27
CA ASP A 129 6.38 -16.76 -22.78
C ASP A 129 5.87 -17.72 -21.68
N GLU A 130 6.21 -17.44 -20.41
CA GLU A 130 5.78 -18.21 -19.23
C GLU A 130 4.35 -17.86 -18.78
N ILE A 131 3.76 -16.80 -19.33
CA ILE A 131 2.43 -16.31 -18.96
C ILE A 131 1.50 -16.32 -20.18
N SER A 132 0.34 -16.95 -20.03
CA SER A 132 -0.71 -16.93 -21.05
C SER A 132 -1.98 -16.24 -20.55
N SER A 133 -2.51 -15.29 -21.32
CA SER A 133 -3.78 -14.63 -21.05
C SER A 133 -4.93 -15.33 -21.76
N ASN A 134 -6.00 -15.63 -21.03
CA ASN A 134 -7.28 -16.00 -21.63
C ASN A 134 -8.08 -14.71 -21.82
N LYS A 135 -8.14 -14.21 -23.05
CA LYS A 135 -9.06 -13.12 -23.43
C LYS A 135 -10.52 -13.54 -23.28
#